data_AF-A0A534C976-F1
#
_entry.id   AF-A0A534C976-F1
#
_cell.length_a   1.000
_cell.length_b   1.000
_cell.length_c   1.000
_cell.angle_alpha   90.00
_cell.angle_beta   90.00
_cell.angle_gamma   90.00
#
_symmetry.space_group_name_H-M   'P 1'
#
loop_
_entity.id
_entity.type
_entity.pdbx_description
1 polymer ?
#
loop_
_entity_poly.entity_id
_entity_poly.type
_entity_poly.pdbx_seq_one_letter_code
_entity_poly.pdbx_strand_id
1 'polypeptide(L)'
;MNLTELKSRPIHELVKQAESMGLESLARSRKQDIIFSILKAHARNGENIYGDGVLEILQDGFGFLRSADGSYLAGPDDIYISPSQIRRFNLRTGDTISGLIRPPKDGERYFALLKVGEINYDSPDSSRNKVLFENLTPFHPTKRLKLERGNGSTEDLTARA
;
A
#
# COMPACT_ATOMS: atom_id res chain seq x y z
N MET A 1 -6.77 12.55 -2.59
CA MET A 1 -5.48 12.25 -3.27
C MET A 1 -4.87 10.95 -2.76
N ASN A 2 -4.22 10.13 -3.59
CA ASN A 2 -3.64 8.83 -3.16
C ASN A 2 -2.09 8.85 -3.15
N LEU A 3 -1.46 8.31 -2.10
CA LEU A 3 -0.01 8.26 -1.91
C LEU A 3 0.71 7.43 -3.00
N THR A 4 0.21 6.23 -3.30
CA THR A 4 0.78 5.30 -4.29
C THR A 4 0.71 5.87 -5.70
N GLU A 5 -0.38 6.59 -6.01
CA GLU A 5 -0.53 7.28 -7.29
C GLU A 5 0.51 8.42 -7.45
N LEU A 6 0.81 9.17 -6.39
CA LEU A 6 1.87 10.18 -6.44
C LEU A 6 3.27 9.57 -6.58
N LYS A 7 3.50 8.36 -6.07
CA LYS A 7 4.78 7.65 -6.23
C LYS A 7 5.05 7.21 -7.66
N SER A 8 4.01 6.85 -8.42
CA SER A 8 4.19 6.41 -9.81
C SER A 8 4.44 7.57 -10.80
N ARG A 9 4.00 8.78 -10.46
CA ARG A 9 4.20 9.97 -11.31
C ARG A 9 5.68 10.39 -11.42
N PRO A 10 6.11 10.93 -12.56
CA PRO A 10 7.47 11.44 -12.73
C PRO A 10 7.68 12.73 -11.92
N ILE A 11 8.93 12.96 -11.50
CA ILE A 11 9.28 14.07 -10.57
C ILE A 11 8.85 15.44 -11.12
N HIS A 12 9.00 15.67 -12.42
CA HIS A 12 8.66 16.96 -13.04
C HIS A 12 7.16 17.28 -12.96
N GLU A 13 6.28 16.29 -12.98
CA GLU A 13 4.83 16.49 -12.76
C GLU A 13 4.53 16.83 -11.30
N LEU A 14 5.21 16.16 -10.37
CA LEU A 14 5.07 16.44 -8.94
C LEU A 14 5.52 17.86 -8.59
N VAL A 15 6.64 18.33 -9.17
CA VAL A 15 7.10 19.71 -8.98
C VAL A 15 6.08 20.71 -9.51
N LYS A 16 5.56 20.52 -10.74
CA LYS A 16 4.51 21.37 -11.31
C LYS A 16 3.25 21.41 -10.45
N GLN A 17 2.84 20.26 -9.91
CA GLN A 17 1.69 20.17 -9.02
C GLN A 17 1.95 20.88 -7.68
N ALA A 18 3.17 20.79 -7.15
CA ALA A 18 3.51 21.48 -5.92
C ALA A 18 3.54 23.01 -6.12
N GLU A 19 4.08 23.48 -7.24
CA GLU A 19 4.08 24.89 -7.63
C GLU A 19 2.66 25.44 -7.78
N SER A 20 1.74 24.69 -8.39
CA SER A 20 0.33 25.11 -8.50
C SER A 20 -0.40 25.17 -7.16
N MET A 21 0.11 24.47 -6.14
CA MET A 21 -0.37 24.53 -4.75
C MET A 21 0.34 25.61 -3.91
N GLY A 22 1.20 26.43 -4.53
CA GLY A 22 1.94 27.50 -3.84
C GLY A 22 3.11 27.00 -2.99
N LEU A 23 3.61 25.79 -3.24
CA LEU A 23 4.78 25.24 -2.54
C LEU A 23 6.06 25.60 -3.32
N GLU A 24 6.88 26.48 -2.74
CA GLU A 24 8.12 26.95 -3.37
C GLU A 24 9.35 26.09 -3.03
N SER A 25 10.41 26.22 -3.86
CA SER A 25 11.75 25.68 -3.59
C SER A 25 11.89 24.15 -3.48
N LEU A 26 11.00 23.38 -4.12
CA LEU A 26 11.01 21.91 -4.07
C LEU A 26 11.91 21.23 -5.12
N ALA A 27 12.53 21.99 -6.04
CA ALA A 27 13.31 21.43 -7.15
C ALA A 27 14.59 20.67 -6.70
N ARG A 28 15.13 20.97 -5.51
CA ARG A 28 16.31 20.26 -4.95
C ARG A 28 15.93 19.18 -3.92
N SER A 29 14.65 19.03 -3.62
CA SER A 29 14.17 18.08 -2.62
C SER A 29 14.11 16.66 -3.17
N ARG A 30 14.17 15.65 -2.30
CA ARG A 30 13.96 14.27 -2.73
C ARG A 30 12.50 14.09 -3.15
N LYS A 31 12.23 13.16 -4.07
CA LYS A 31 10.86 12.85 -4.52
C LYS A 31 9.89 12.64 -3.35
N GLN A 32 10.35 11.95 -2.30
CA GLN A 32 9.59 11.69 -1.08
C GLN A 32 9.18 12.98 -0.34
N ASP A 33 10.10 13.95 -0.21
CA ASP A 33 9.83 15.23 0.47
C ASP A 33 8.81 16.08 -0.32
N ILE A 34 8.87 16.00 -1.65
CA ILE A 34 7.91 16.68 -2.55
C ILE A 34 6.52 16.07 -2.35
N ILE A 35 6.39 14.74 -2.41
CA ILE A 35 5.13 14.03 -2.18
C ILE A 35 4.58 14.37 -0.80
N PHE A 36 5.44 14.35 0.22
CA PHE A 36 5.05 14.70 1.58
C PHE A 36 4.48 16.12 1.68
N SER A 37 5.13 17.09 1.04
CA SER A 37 4.70 18.49 1.03
C SER A 37 3.35 18.67 0.32
N ILE A 38 3.16 18.02 -0.83
CA ILE A 38 1.90 18.01 -1.58
C ILE A 38 0.77 17.45 -0.71
N LEU A 39 0.98 16.28 -0.11
CA LEU A 39 -0.02 15.66 0.75
C LEU A 39 -0.33 16.51 1.98
N LYS A 40 0.69 17.08 2.63
CA LYS A 40 0.48 17.97 3.78
C LYS A 40 -0.33 19.21 3.41
N ALA A 41 -0.07 19.82 2.26
CA ALA A 41 -0.85 20.95 1.76
C ALA A 41 -2.31 20.54 1.46
N HIS A 42 -2.51 19.41 0.79
CA HIS A 42 -3.84 18.88 0.48
C HIS A 42 -4.66 18.58 1.75
N ALA A 43 -4.05 17.96 2.77
CA ALA A 43 -4.70 17.70 4.06
C ALA A 43 -5.09 18.99 4.79
N ARG A 44 -4.26 20.03 4.72
CA ARG A 44 -4.53 21.33 5.35
C ARG A 44 -5.77 22.02 4.77
N ASN A 45 -6.09 21.75 3.51
CA ASN A 45 -7.31 22.23 2.87
C ASN A 45 -8.56 21.44 3.28
N GLY A 46 -8.43 20.47 4.20
CA GLY A 46 -9.52 19.62 4.66
C GLY A 46 -9.83 18.44 3.72
N GLU A 47 -9.01 18.21 2.70
CA GLU A 47 -9.22 17.15 1.73
C GLU A 47 -8.64 15.81 2.21
N ASN A 48 -9.32 14.73 1.83
CA ASN A 48 -8.95 13.38 2.23
C ASN A 48 -7.75 12.84 1.44
N ILE A 49 -6.82 12.23 2.17
CA ILE A 49 -5.70 11.50 1.60
C ILE A 49 -5.92 10.00 1.78
N TYR A 50 -5.53 9.24 0.77
CA TYR A 50 -5.62 7.79 0.73
C TYR A 50 -4.22 7.19 0.60
N GLY A 51 -4.06 5.98 1.13
CA GLY A 51 -2.86 5.19 0.97
C GLY A 51 -3.19 3.71 1.08
N ASP A 52 -2.28 2.89 0.56
CA ASP A 52 -2.38 1.45 0.55
C ASP A 52 -1.00 0.81 0.74
N GLY A 53 -1.01 -0.46 1.15
CA GLY A 53 0.19 -1.27 1.29
C GLY A 53 -0.09 -2.59 1.99
N VAL A 54 0.94 -3.42 2.11
CA VAL A 54 0.85 -4.73 2.77
C VAL A 54 1.29 -4.59 4.22
N LEU A 55 0.46 -5.07 5.14
CA LEU A 55 0.70 -4.96 6.57
C LEU A 55 1.87 -5.86 7.02
N GLU A 56 2.81 -5.26 7.74
CA GLU A 56 3.78 -5.95 8.58
C GLU A 56 3.57 -5.56 10.05
N ILE A 57 3.28 -6.54 10.90
CA ILE A 57 3.12 -6.36 12.35
C ILE A 57 4.46 -6.62 13.03
N LEU A 58 4.91 -5.68 13.86
CA LEU A 58 6.14 -5.79 14.66
C LEU A 58 5.86 -6.38 16.04
N GLN A 59 6.92 -6.74 16.77
CA GLN A 59 6.84 -7.42 18.08
C GLN A 59 6.03 -6.63 19.12
N ASP A 60 6.08 -5.30 19.07
CA ASP A 60 5.35 -4.40 19.96
C ASP A 60 3.85 -4.29 19.64
N GLY A 61 3.38 -5.01 18.61
CA GLY A 61 1.97 -5.12 18.23
C GLY A 61 1.41 -3.98 17.39
N PHE A 62 2.22 -2.96 17.06
CA PHE A 62 1.91 -2.01 15.99
C PHE A 62 2.48 -2.51 14.66
N GLY A 63 2.12 -1.87 13.56
CA GLY A 63 2.60 -2.28 12.24
C GLY A 63 2.80 -1.14 11.27
N PHE A 64 3.31 -1.49 10.10
CA PHE A 64 3.48 -0.60 8.95
C PHE A 64 2.88 -1.23 7.70
N LEU A 65 2.25 -0.41 6.87
CA LEU A 65 1.92 -0.80 5.50
C LEU A 65 3.13 -0.54 4.62
N ARG A 66 3.72 -1.62 4.11
CA ARG A 66 4.89 -1.60 3.24
C ARG A 66 4.47 -1.46 1.78
N SER A 67 5.28 -0.72 1.03
CA SER A 67 5.06 -0.45 -0.40
C SER A 67 5.59 -1.58 -1.28
N ALA A 68 4.83 -1.97 -2.31
CA ALA A 68 5.29 -2.93 -3.32
C ALA A 68 6.51 -2.40 -4.11
N ASP A 69 6.53 -1.11 -4.44
CA ASP A 69 7.66 -0.44 -5.11
C ASP A 69 8.98 -0.50 -4.29
N GLY A 70 8.86 -0.60 -2.97
CA GLY A 70 9.99 -0.74 -2.05
C GLY A 70 10.37 -2.20 -1.80
N SER A 71 9.84 -3.15 -2.57
CA SER A 71 10.00 -4.60 -2.33
C SER A 71 9.60 -5.02 -0.92
N TYR A 72 8.60 -4.35 -0.35
CA TYR A 72 8.15 -4.53 1.04
C TYR A 72 9.22 -4.27 2.12
N LEU A 73 10.28 -3.53 1.77
CA LEU A 73 11.29 -3.08 2.74
C LEU A 73 10.80 -1.87 3.52
N ALA A 74 11.46 -1.62 4.66
CA ALA A 74 11.18 -0.46 5.47
C ALA A 74 11.52 0.85 4.74
N GLY A 75 10.50 1.68 4.56
CA GLY A 75 10.58 2.97 3.89
C GLY A 75 10.17 4.14 4.80
N PRO A 76 10.67 5.35 4.55
CA PRO A 76 10.23 6.56 5.27
C PRO A 76 8.78 6.95 4.95
N ASP A 77 8.23 6.42 3.87
CA ASP A 77 6.90 6.61 3.33
C ASP A 77 5.91 5.51 3.74
N ASP A 78 6.32 4.63 4.67
CA ASP A 78 5.45 3.61 5.23
C ASP A 78 4.32 4.23 6.06
N ILE A 79 3.17 3.55 6.06
CA ILE A 79 1.97 4.01 6.78
C ILE A 79 1.88 3.25 8.09
N TYR A 80 1.99 3.96 9.20
CA TYR A 80 1.78 3.44 10.54
C TYR A 80 0.34 2.97 10.74
N ILE A 81 0.18 1.80 11.33
CA ILE A 81 -1.09 1.29 11.84
C ILE A 81 -1.00 1.01 13.35
N SER A 82 -2.01 1.45 14.08
CA SER A 82 -2.04 1.29 15.53
C SER A 82 -2.42 -0.14 15.95
N PRO A 83 -1.96 -0.61 17.14
CA PRO A 83 -2.36 -1.89 17.69
C PRO A 83 -3.89 -2.02 17.84
N SER A 84 -4.58 -0.92 18.14
CA SER A 84 -6.04 -0.88 18.27
C SER A 84 -6.74 -1.17 16.94
N GLN A 85 -6.23 -0.67 15.82
CA GLN A 85 -6.76 -0.96 14.48
C GLN A 85 -6.50 -2.42 14.10
N ILE A 86 -5.29 -2.93 14.36
CA ILE A 86 -4.93 -4.34 14.15
C ILE A 86 -5.91 -5.26 14.88
N ARG A 87 -6.14 -5.01 16.18
CA ARG A 87 -7.07 -5.82 17.00
C ARG A 87 -8.51 -5.69 16.53
N ARG A 88 -8.97 -4.47 16.20
CA ARG A 88 -10.37 -4.21 15.81
C ARG A 88 -10.80 -4.98 14.55
N PHE A 89 -9.89 -5.11 13.58
CA PHE A 89 -10.16 -5.79 12.31
C PHE A 89 -9.53 -7.18 12.22
N ASN A 90 -8.96 -7.68 13.33
CA ASN A 90 -8.27 -8.97 13.42
C ASN A 90 -7.21 -9.15 12.31
N LEU A 91 -6.44 -8.09 12.05
CA LEU A 91 -5.47 -8.03 10.96
C LEU A 91 -4.25 -8.90 11.26
N ARG A 92 -3.64 -9.42 10.20
CA ARG A 92 -2.40 -10.20 10.25
C ARG A 92 -1.35 -9.66 9.28
N THR A 93 -0.09 -9.95 9.57
CA THR A 93 1.00 -9.70 8.62
C THR A 93 0.68 -10.38 7.28
N GLY A 94 0.77 -9.61 6.19
CA GLY A 94 0.41 -10.05 4.84
C GLY A 94 -0.94 -9.52 4.34
N ASP A 95 -1.79 -8.95 5.20
CA ASP A 95 -3.03 -8.31 4.75
C ASP A 95 -2.73 -7.04 3.95
N THR A 96 -3.24 -6.96 2.72
CA THR A 96 -3.25 -5.71 1.95
C THR A 96 -4.34 -4.80 2.49
N ILE A 97 -3.99 -3.56 2.84
CA ILE A 97 -4.92 -2.59 3.40
C ILE A 97 -4.89 -1.34 2.55
N SER A 98 -6.07 -0.83 2.20
CA SER A 98 -6.26 0.48 1.60
C SER A 98 -7.17 1.32 2.51
N GLY A 99 -6.94 2.63 2.57
CA GLY A 99 -7.77 3.49 3.41
C GLY A 99 -7.37 4.94 3.47
N LEU A 100 -8.07 5.69 4.30
CA LEU A 100 -7.78 7.09 4.58
C LEU A 100 -6.53 7.17 5.47
N ILE A 101 -5.57 7.98 5.07
CA ILE A 101 -4.35 8.27 5.83
C ILE A 101 -4.29 9.75 6.21
N ARG A 102 -3.47 10.05 7.22
CA ARG A 102 -3.15 11.43 7.61
C ARG A 102 -1.64 11.63 7.63
N PRO A 103 -1.16 12.86 7.32
CA PRO A 103 0.24 13.19 7.54
C PRO A 103 0.61 13.12 9.04
N PRO A 104 1.89 12.91 9.35
CA PRO A 104 2.38 12.93 10.72
C PRO A 104 2.15 14.29 11.36
N LYS A 105 1.80 14.26 12.65
CA LYS A 105 1.76 15.44 13.54
C LYS A 105 3.17 15.78 14.03
N ASP A 106 3.28 16.87 14.78
CA ASP A 106 4.55 17.27 15.40
C ASP A 106 5.07 16.14 16.30
N GLY A 107 6.30 15.69 16.03
CA GLY A 107 6.95 14.56 16.72
C GLY A 107 6.71 13.19 16.09
N GLU A 108 5.78 13.06 15.13
CA GLU A 108 5.59 11.83 14.35
C GLU A 108 6.45 11.85 13.07
N ARG A 109 6.91 10.68 12.61
CA ARG A 109 7.73 10.54 11.40
C ARG A 109 6.99 9.98 10.19
N TYR A 110 5.97 9.15 10.42
CA TYR A 110 5.29 8.37 9.40
C TYR A 110 3.86 8.85 9.16
N PHE A 111 3.34 8.59 7.97
CA PHE A 111 1.90 8.69 7.75
C PHE A 111 1.18 7.72 8.68
N ALA A 112 -0.03 8.04 9.11
CA ALA A 112 -0.83 7.16 9.96
C ALA A 112 -2.16 6.82 9.29
N LEU A 113 -2.59 5.57 9.40
CA LEU A 113 -3.90 5.14 8.93
C LEU A 113 -4.99 5.75 9.81
N LEU A 114 -5.90 6.53 9.22
CA LEU A 114 -7.03 7.14 9.91
C LEU A 114 -8.24 6.20 9.91
N LYS A 115 -8.59 5.66 8.74
CA LYS A 115 -9.75 4.76 8.58
C LYS A 115 -9.42 3.69 7.55
N VAL A 116 -9.64 2.42 7.91
CA VAL A 116 -9.57 1.28 6.99
C VAL A 116 -10.69 1.39 5.96
N GLY A 117 -10.34 1.35 4.68
CA GLY A 117 -11.25 1.34 3.54
C GLY A 117 -11.54 -0.09 3.09
N GLU A 118 -10.50 -0.82 2.68
CA GLU A 118 -10.59 -2.22 2.21
C GLU A 118 -9.50 -3.07 2.86
N ILE A 119 -9.77 -4.38 2.96
CA ILE A 119 -8.83 -5.40 3.43
C ILE A 119 -8.79 -6.53 2.40
N ASN A 120 -7.63 -6.78 1.80
CA ASN A 120 -7.42 -7.74 0.71
C ASN A 120 -8.40 -7.53 -0.45
N TYR A 121 -8.56 -6.27 -0.89
CA TYR A 121 -9.43 -5.85 -2.01
C TYR A 121 -10.93 -6.12 -1.80
N ASP A 122 -11.35 -6.29 -0.55
CA ASP A 122 -12.74 -6.54 -0.16
C ASP A 122 -13.12 -5.66 1.04
N SER A 123 -14.42 -5.58 1.32
CA SER A 123 -14.94 -4.80 2.44
C SER A 123 -14.33 -5.27 3.78
N PRO A 124 -14.10 -4.35 4.74
CA PRO A 124 -13.56 -4.71 6.04
C PRO A 124 -14.47 -5.61 6.88
N ASP A 125 -15.75 -5.71 6.53
CA ASP A 125 -16.70 -6.59 7.21
C ASP A 125 -16.53 -8.05 6.76
N SER A 126 -16.19 -8.27 5.49
CA SER A 126 -15.88 -9.60 4.93
C SER A 126 -14.67 -10.26 5.61
N SER A 127 -13.70 -9.47 6.10
CA SER A 127 -12.47 -10.01 6.69
C SER A 127 -12.67 -10.68 8.05
N ARG A 128 -13.74 -10.33 8.78
CA ARG A 128 -13.99 -10.84 10.14
C ARG A 128 -14.28 -12.33 10.20
N ASN A 129 -14.90 -12.87 9.16
CA ASN A 129 -15.37 -14.26 9.10
C ASN A 129 -14.43 -15.18 8.31
N LYS A 130 -13.20 -14.74 8.04
CA LYS A 130 -12.24 -15.53 7.26
C LYS A 130 -11.73 -16.73 8.07
N VAL A 131 -11.71 -17.89 7.42
CA VAL A 131 -11.05 -19.08 7.96
C VAL A 131 -9.55 -18.89 7.83
N LEU A 132 -8.81 -19.19 8.91
CA LEU A 132 -7.35 -19.15 8.89
C LEU A 132 -6.80 -20.13 7.85
N PHE A 133 -5.70 -19.75 7.18
CA PHE A 133 -5.09 -20.59 6.16
C PHE A 133 -4.71 -21.98 6.69
N GLU A 134 -4.26 -22.06 7.94
CA GLU A 134 -3.89 -23.30 8.62
C GLU A 134 -5.09 -24.24 8.88
N ASN A 135 -6.31 -23.70 8.86
CA ASN A 135 -7.54 -24.48 9.06
C ASN A 135 -8.14 -24.96 7.73
N LEU A 136 -7.59 -24.58 6.59
CA LEU A 136 -8.07 -25.05 5.29
C LEU A 136 -7.69 -26.52 5.08
N THR A 137 -8.64 -27.31 4.57
CA THR A 137 -8.38 -28.72 4.25
C THR A 137 -7.46 -28.81 3.03
N PRO A 138 -6.26 -29.41 3.15
CA PRO A 138 -5.37 -29.58 2.01
C PRO A 138 -5.97 -30.58 1.02
N PHE A 139 -5.84 -30.30 -0.28
CA PHE A 139 -6.34 -31.19 -1.34
C PHE A 139 -5.40 -31.17 -2.54
N HIS A 140 -5.40 -32.25 -3.33
CA HIS A 140 -4.69 -32.24 -4.62
C HIS A 140 -5.35 -31.25 -5.60
N PRO A 141 -4.60 -30.65 -6.54
CA PRO A 141 -5.19 -29.74 -7.52
C PRO A 141 -6.32 -30.41 -8.32
N THR A 142 -7.53 -29.84 -8.26
CA THR A 142 -8.72 -30.35 -8.99
C THR A 142 -8.94 -29.66 -10.32
N LYS A 143 -8.26 -28.54 -10.57
CA LYS A 143 -8.36 -27.74 -11.79
C LYS A 143 -7.00 -27.62 -12.44
N ARG A 144 -6.89 -28.02 -13.71
CA ARG A 144 -5.67 -27.84 -14.51
C ARG A 144 -5.61 -26.40 -15.03
N LEU A 145 -4.54 -25.69 -14.68
CA LEU A 145 -4.19 -24.43 -15.34
C LEU A 145 -3.53 -24.76 -16.68
N LYS A 146 -4.21 -24.50 -17.80
CA LYS A 146 -3.65 -24.70 -19.14
C LYS A 146 -2.68 -23.56 -19.45
N LEU A 147 -1.41 -23.89 -19.62
CA LEU A 147 -0.36 -22.92 -19.95
C LEU A 147 -0.18 -22.73 -21.47
N GLU A 148 -0.77 -23.62 -22.27
CA GLU A 148 -0.74 -23.53 -23.73
C GLU A 148 -1.46 -22.26 -24.20
N ARG A 149 -0.78 -21.45 -25.01
CA ARG A 149 -1.29 -20.16 -25.50
C ARG A 149 -2.13 -20.28 -26.79
N GLY A 150 -2.03 -21.39 -27.52
CA GLY A 150 -2.79 -21.64 -28.75
C GLY A 150 -2.37 -20.78 -29.96
N ASN A 151 -1.18 -20.18 -29.94
CA ASN A 151 -0.64 -19.36 -31.03
C ASN A 151 0.05 -20.18 -32.14
N GLY A 152 -0.07 -21.50 -32.13
CA GLY A 152 0.39 -22.38 -33.21
C GLY A 152 1.91 -22.42 -33.42
N SER A 153 2.72 -21.86 -32.50
CA SER A 153 4.17 -21.98 -32.60
C SER A 153 4.59 -23.43 -32.32
N THR A 154 5.19 -24.08 -33.31
CA THR A 154 5.88 -25.37 -33.17
C THR A 154 7.23 -25.25 -32.48
N GLU A 155 7.65 -24.03 -32.15
CA GLU A 155 8.91 -23.74 -31.46
C GLU A 155 8.78 -24.04 -29.96
N ASP A 156 9.53 -25.06 -29.53
CA ASP A 156 9.78 -25.55 -28.18
C ASP A 156 8.57 -25.82 -27.27
N LEU A 157 8.06 -27.05 -27.37
CA LEU A 157 7.10 -27.66 -26.43
C LEU A 157 7.74 -28.17 -25.13
N THR A 158 9.04 -27.94 -24.91
CA THR A 158 9.75 -28.37 -23.69
C THR A 158 10.43 -27.21 -23.00
N ALA A 159 10.03 -26.95 -21.75
CA ALA A 159 10.86 -26.21 -20.80
C ALA A 159 12.01 -27.12 -20.33
N ARG A 160 13.05 -27.29 -21.14
CA ARG A 160 14.33 -27.85 -20.71
C ARG A 160 15.46 -26.95 -21.21
N ALA A 161 16.02 -26.18 -20.29
CA ALA A 161 17.44 -25.84 -20.31
C ALA A 161 18.15 -26.85 -19.38
#